data_AF-A0AAW2JXJ3-F1
#
_entry.id   AF-A0AAW2JXJ3-F1
#
_cell.length_a   1.000
_cell.length_b   1.000
_cell.length_c   1.000
_cell.angle_alpha   90.00
_cell.angle_beta   90.00
_cell.angle_gamma   90.00
#
_symmetry.space_group_name_H-M   'P 1'
#
loop_
_entity.id
_entity.type
_entity.pdbx_description
1 polymer ?
#
loop_
_entity_poly.entity_id
_entity_poly.type
_entity_poly.pdbx_seq_one_letter_code
_entity_poly.pdbx_strand_id
1 'polypeptide(L)'
;MAMSPLPPSALGDNELALVRCSPPLYTHKEKYKDANKRAKQALEKYGATRMEVDIDGSFSYAEPQNDAKDNADKHSRPKALKIEEEQLLRAFYEFKIQDVCDAFKFPRKIQATALIYFKRFYLEWSVMEHHPKNIMLTCIYAACKAEENHVSAEELGKGIEQDHQMILNNEMLVLQSLGFDLIVYAPYRALEGFVSDLEESFDAKVGQPEMIKSLHESAKAEVDKIMRTDAPLLFPPGQLALAALRRACEVHKVIDFERYLQNMFSRQHPAHATSELNLALNAIDMLINKLETPTPKM
;
A
#
# COMPACT_ATOMS: atom_id res chain seq x y z
N MET A 1 32.41 -50.43 -1.56
CA MET A 1 32.12 -49.48 -2.65
C MET A 1 31.36 -48.31 -2.04
N ALA A 2 32.05 -47.19 -1.85
CA ALA A 2 31.53 -45.99 -1.21
C ALA A 2 30.63 -45.22 -2.17
N MET A 3 29.49 -44.75 -1.69
CA MET A 3 28.59 -43.83 -2.40
C MET A 3 29.24 -42.45 -2.50
N SER A 4 29.32 -41.93 -3.73
CA SER A 4 29.77 -40.56 -4.01
C SER A 4 28.65 -39.55 -3.68
N PRO A 5 28.95 -38.39 -3.07
CA PRO A 5 27.95 -37.36 -2.80
C PRO A 5 27.63 -36.52 -4.06
N LEU A 6 26.35 -36.20 -4.24
CA LEU A 6 25.84 -35.29 -5.27
C LEU A 6 26.27 -33.83 -4.99
N PRO A 7 26.44 -32.99 -6.03
CA PRO A 7 26.90 -31.61 -5.88
C PRO A 7 25.79 -30.69 -5.34
N PRO A 8 26.13 -29.65 -4.56
CA PRO A 8 25.17 -28.67 -4.05
C PRO A 8 25.02 -27.50 -5.03
N SER A 9 23.96 -27.50 -5.84
CA SER A 9 23.55 -26.28 -6.56
C SER A 9 22.12 -26.40 -7.09
N ALA A 10 21.14 -26.12 -6.23
CA ALA A 10 19.76 -25.83 -6.62
C ALA A 10 19.03 -24.97 -5.57
N LEU A 11 19.77 -24.13 -4.84
CA LEU A 11 19.25 -23.16 -3.87
C LEU A 11 20.01 -21.86 -4.11
N GLY A 12 19.54 -21.10 -5.10
CA GLY A 12 20.18 -19.85 -5.49
C GLY A 12 19.65 -19.49 -6.85
N ASP A 13 18.52 -18.78 -6.87
CA ASP A 13 18.11 -17.84 -7.93
C ASP A 13 16.74 -17.22 -7.61
N ASN A 14 15.88 -17.90 -6.84
CA ASN A 14 14.55 -17.35 -6.48
C ASN A 14 14.56 -16.31 -5.35
N GLU A 15 15.57 -16.28 -4.49
CA GLU A 15 15.69 -15.26 -3.42
C GLU A 15 16.33 -13.95 -3.92
N LEU A 16 17.09 -14.00 -5.02
CA LEU A 16 17.76 -12.84 -5.62
C LEU A 16 16.82 -11.99 -6.50
N ALA A 17 15.65 -12.49 -6.87
CA ALA A 17 14.64 -11.73 -7.59
C ALA A 17 13.92 -10.70 -6.71
N LEU A 18 13.82 -10.94 -5.39
CA LEU A 18 13.18 -10.04 -4.42
C LEU A 18 14.03 -8.80 -4.08
N VAL A 19 15.30 -8.76 -4.49
CA VAL A 19 16.25 -7.68 -4.18
C VAL A 19 16.40 -6.68 -5.35
N ARG A 20 15.84 -6.97 -6.53
CA ARG A 20 15.93 -6.05 -7.68
C ARG A 20 14.84 -4.98 -7.63
N CYS A 21 15.23 -3.86 -7.04
CA CYS A 21 14.79 -2.49 -7.31
C CYS A 21 13.33 -2.32 -7.77
N SER A 22 12.47 -1.92 -6.85
CA SER A 22 11.20 -1.26 -7.17
C SER A 22 11.44 -0.13 -8.18
N PRO A 23 10.55 0.05 -9.17
CA PRO A 23 10.72 1.09 -10.17
C PRO A 23 10.75 2.49 -9.51
N PRO A 24 11.51 3.45 -10.06
CA PRO A 24 11.74 4.73 -9.38
C PRO A 24 10.45 5.54 -9.21
N LEU A 25 10.35 6.36 -8.14
CA LEU A 25 9.25 7.31 -7.86
C LEU A 25 8.72 8.06 -9.09
N TYR A 26 9.61 8.36 -10.02
CA TYR A 26 9.32 9.04 -11.27
C TYR A 26 8.31 8.26 -12.12
N THR A 27 8.42 6.94 -12.22
CA THR A 27 7.52 6.11 -13.04
C THR A 27 6.11 6.04 -12.46
N HIS A 28 5.95 6.08 -11.12
CA HIS A 28 4.62 6.07 -10.50
C HIS A 28 3.86 7.38 -10.74
N LYS A 29 4.57 8.53 -10.68
CA LYS A 29 3.96 9.83 -11.01
C LYS A 29 3.53 9.90 -12.48
N GLU A 30 4.28 9.30 -13.39
CA GLU A 30 3.91 9.18 -14.80
C GLU A 30 2.68 8.29 -14.97
N LYS A 31 2.64 7.11 -14.33
CA LYS A 31 1.47 6.23 -14.32
C LYS A 31 0.19 6.94 -13.89
N TYR A 32 0.23 7.71 -12.80
CA TYR A 32 -0.93 8.51 -12.37
C TYR A 32 -1.36 9.56 -13.40
N LYS A 33 -0.39 10.22 -14.06
CA LYS A 33 -0.67 11.19 -15.12
C LYS A 33 -1.29 10.53 -16.34
N ASP A 34 -0.80 9.36 -16.72
CA ASP A 34 -1.28 8.60 -17.87
C ASP A 34 -2.72 8.11 -17.63
N ALA A 35 -3.02 7.62 -16.42
CA ALA A 35 -4.37 7.24 -16.02
C ALA A 35 -5.35 8.43 -16.06
N ASN A 36 -4.99 9.56 -15.45
CA ASN A 36 -5.81 10.78 -15.51
C ASN A 36 -6.02 11.28 -16.95
N LYS A 37 -4.98 11.23 -17.79
CA LYS A 37 -5.04 11.63 -19.20
C LYS A 37 -5.99 10.72 -19.99
N ARG A 38 -5.91 9.41 -19.80
CA ARG A 38 -6.81 8.44 -20.44
C ARG A 38 -8.26 8.70 -20.06
N ALA A 39 -8.54 8.89 -18.76
CA ALA A 39 -9.87 9.18 -18.28
C ALA A 39 -10.43 10.50 -18.84
N LYS A 40 -9.60 11.55 -18.96
CA LYS A 40 -9.97 12.79 -19.64
C LYS A 40 -10.36 12.58 -21.10
N GLN A 41 -9.55 11.82 -21.83
CA GLN A 41 -9.83 11.49 -23.23
C GLN A 41 -11.12 10.67 -23.36
N ALA A 42 -11.37 9.73 -22.46
CA ALA A 42 -12.61 8.97 -22.42
C ALA A 42 -13.83 9.87 -22.17
N LEU A 43 -13.72 10.80 -21.21
CA LEU A 43 -14.78 11.77 -20.93
C LEU A 43 -15.09 12.67 -22.13
N GLU A 44 -14.05 13.11 -22.85
CA GLU A 44 -14.19 13.93 -24.06
C GLU A 44 -14.84 13.15 -25.21
N LYS A 45 -14.49 11.86 -25.36
CA LYS A 45 -14.91 11.01 -26.47
C LYS A 45 -16.29 10.39 -26.27
N TYR A 46 -16.58 9.91 -25.06
CA TYR A 46 -17.76 9.11 -24.74
C TYR A 46 -18.75 9.85 -23.84
N GLY A 47 -18.37 10.99 -23.24
CA GLY A 47 -19.22 11.73 -22.30
C GLY A 47 -19.28 11.11 -20.89
N ALA A 48 -18.66 9.94 -20.70
CA ALA A 48 -18.56 9.24 -19.43
C ALA A 48 -17.16 8.61 -19.29
N THR A 49 -16.73 8.41 -18.04
CA THR A 49 -15.46 7.76 -17.69
C THR A 49 -15.63 6.35 -17.13
N ARG A 50 -16.85 5.98 -16.75
CA ARG A 50 -17.13 4.70 -16.12
C ARG A 50 -16.89 3.56 -17.11
N MET A 51 -16.05 2.61 -16.70
CA MET A 51 -15.80 1.38 -17.42
C MET A 51 -16.53 0.22 -16.75
N GLU A 52 -17.07 -0.67 -17.55
CA GLU A 52 -17.72 -1.91 -17.15
C GLU A 52 -16.82 -3.09 -17.49
N VAL A 53 -16.97 -4.17 -16.71
CA VAL A 53 -16.30 -5.44 -16.97
C VAL A 53 -17.32 -6.37 -17.60
N ASP A 54 -17.05 -6.77 -18.84
CA ASP A 54 -17.87 -7.72 -19.58
C ASP A 54 -17.71 -9.12 -19.00
N ILE A 55 -18.64 -10.03 -19.33
CA ILE A 55 -18.67 -11.42 -18.83
C ILE A 55 -17.38 -12.18 -19.20
N ASP A 56 -16.74 -11.82 -20.30
CA ASP A 56 -15.46 -12.38 -20.75
C ASP A 56 -14.24 -11.76 -20.05
N GLY A 57 -14.45 -10.82 -19.13
CA GLY A 57 -13.41 -10.11 -18.41
C GLY A 57 -12.73 -8.99 -19.22
N SER A 58 -13.27 -8.64 -20.39
CA SER A 58 -12.84 -7.47 -21.14
C SER A 58 -13.43 -6.18 -20.57
N PHE A 59 -12.77 -5.04 -20.84
CA PHE A 59 -13.24 -3.75 -20.35
C PHE A 59 -13.86 -2.93 -21.49
N SER A 60 -15.05 -2.41 -21.25
CA SER A 60 -15.78 -1.56 -22.19
C SER A 60 -16.22 -0.25 -21.50
N TYR A 61 -16.26 0.83 -22.28
CA TYR A 61 -16.89 2.07 -21.81
C TYR A 61 -18.40 1.93 -21.98
N ALA A 62 -19.17 2.35 -20.97
CA ALA A 62 -20.61 2.40 -21.09
C ALA A 62 -21.01 3.25 -22.31
N GLU A 63 -21.80 2.68 -23.22
CA GLU A 63 -22.29 3.42 -24.38
C GLU A 63 -23.21 4.56 -23.92
N PRO A 64 -23.12 5.76 -24.52
CA PRO A 64 -24.06 6.82 -24.21
C PRO A 64 -25.47 6.39 -24.63
N GLN A 65 -26.39 6.28 -23.67
CA GLN A 65 -27.81 6.08 -23.96
C GLN A 65 -28.32 7.27 -24.79
N ASN A 66 -28.52 7.05 -26.08
CA ASN A 66 -29.22 7.97 -26.98
C ASN A 66 -30.73 7.87 -26.74
N ASP A 67 -31.20 8.32 -25.58
CA ASP A 67 -32.62 8.64 -25.44
C ASP A 67 -32.87 10.02 -26.03
N ALA A 68 -33.27 10.01 -27.31
CA ALA A 68 -33.75 11.18 -28.02
C ALA A 68 -35.04 11.71 -27.38
N LYS A 69 -34.90 12.68 -26.46
CA LYS A 69 -35.88 13.75 -26.26
C LYS A 69 -35.16 15.06 -25.91
N ASP A 70 -35.44 16.04 -26.77
CA ASP A 70 -34.87 17.37 -26.87
C ASP A 70 -34.95 18.22 -25.58
N ASN A 71 -33.91 19.04 -25.41
CA ASN A 71 -33.88 20.33 -24.70
C ASN A 71 -34.36 20.41 -23.24
N ALA A 72 -33.44 20.17 -22.32
CA ALA A 72 -33.15 21.12 -21.24
C ALA A 72 -31.71 20.89 -20.77
N ASP A 73 -30.95 21.97 -20.68
CA ASP A 73 -29.66 22.08 -20.00
C ASP A 73 -28.41 21.51 -20.68
N LYS A 74 -27.75 22.39 -21.44
CA LYS A 74 -26.28 22.54 -21.49
C LYS A 74 -25.72 22.87 -20.08
N HIS A 75 -26.15 22.18 -19.02
CA HIS A 75 -25.54 22.29 -17.71
C HIS A 75 -24.37 21.30 -17.64
N SER A 76 -23.19 21.90 -17.83
CA SER A 76 -21.88 21.41 -17.42
C SER A 76 -21.62 19.93 -17.70
N ARG A 77 -21.00 19.63 -18.84
CA ARG A 77 -20.20 18.39 -18.95
C ARG A 77 -19.38 18.23 -17.66
N PRO A 78 -19.37 17.04 -17.03
CA PRO A 78 -18.63 16.84 -15.80
C PRO A 78 -17.21 17.37 -15.98
N LYS A 79 -16.78 18.28 -15.09
CA LYS A 79 -15.45 18.85 -15.20
C LYS A 79 -14.46 17.77 -14.81
N ALA A 80 -13.56 17.42 -15.73
CA ALA A 80 -12.50 16.47 -15.43
C ALA A 80 -11.65 16.95 -14.25
N LEU A 81 -11.31 16.01 -13.37
CA LEU A 81 -10.46 16.28 -12.22
C LEU A 81 -9.02 16.58 -12.66
N LYS A 82 -8.41 17.53 -11.97
CA LYS A 82 -6.96 17.76 -12.03
C LYS A 82 -6.23 16.63 -11.30
N ILE A 83 -4.97 16.44 -11.66
CA ILE A 83 -4.12 15.41 -11.05
C ILE A 83 -3.99 15.64 -9.53
N GLU A 84 -3.91 16.91 -9.10
CA GLU A 84 -3.86 17.25 -7.67
C GLU A 84 -5.15 16.85 -6.93
N GLU A 85 -6.31 17.07 -7.54
CA GLU A 85 -7.62 16.71 -6.98
C GLU A 85 -7.76 15.19 -6.85
N GLU A 86 -7.34 14.44 -7.87
CA GLU A 86 -7.31 12.97 -7.80
C GLU A 86 -6.35 12.46 -6.73
N GLN A 87 -5.18 13.09 -6.60
CA GLN A 87 -4.20 12.73 -5.57
C GLN A 87 -4.75 12.96 -4.17
N LEU A 88 -5.45 14.07 -3.93
CA LEU A 88 -6.10 14.35 -2.65
C LEU A 88 -7.22 13.35 -2.34
N LEU A 89 -8.05 13.01 -3.33
CA LEU A 89 -9.08 11.98 -3.16
C LEU A 89 -8.48 10.61 -2.83
N ARG A 90 -7.43 10.18 -3.54
CA ARG A 90 -6.74 8.91 -3.23
C ARG A 90 -6.18 8.93 -1.81
N ALA A 91 -5.45 9.97 -1.44
CA ALA A 91 -4.93 10.12 -0.08
C ALA A 91 -6.06 10.05 0.96
N PHE A 92 -7.18 10.76 0.76
CA PHE A 92 -8.33 10.72 1.66
C PHE A 92 -8.88 9.30 1.84
N TYR A 93 -9.04 8.53 0.77
CA TYR A 93 -9.53 7.17 0.87
C TYR A 93 -8.51 6.19 1.44
N GLU A 94 -7.20 6.43 1.28
CA GLU A 94 -6.17 5.67 1.99
C GLU A 94 -6.27 5.85 3.52
N PHE A 95 -6.54 7.06 4.00
CA PHE A 95 -6.86 7.28 5.42
C PHE A 95 -8.14 6.54 5.84
N LYS A 96 -9.17 6.56 4.99
CA LYS A 96 -10.43 5.86 5.28
C LYS A 96 -10.28 4.34 5.33
N ILE A 97 -9.35 3.73 4.61
CA ILE A 97 -9.06 2.29 4.75
C ILE A 97 -8.72 1.96 6.20
N GLN A 98 -7.88 2.77 6.85
CA GLN A 98 -7.51 2.55 8.25
C GLN A 98 -8.70 2.73 9.19
N ASP A 99 -9.49 3.79 9.01
CA ASP A 99 -10.70 4.02 9.81
C ASP A 99 -11.65 2.81 9.75
N VAL A 100 -11.86 2.25 8.55
CA VAL A 100 -12.71 1.08 8.34
C VAL A 100 -12.08 -0.17 8.96
N CYS A 101 -10.79 -0.44 8.71
CA CYS A 101 -10.10 -1.59 9.31
C CYS A 101 -10.12 -1.55 10.83
N ASP A 102 -9.91 -0.37 11.44
CA ASP A 102 -9.94 -0.18 12.89
C ASP A 102 -11.36 -0.39 13.45
N ALA A 103 -12.40 0.12 12.78
CA ALA A 103 -13.80 -0.05 13.19
C ALA A 103 -14.22 -1.53 13.20
N PHE A 104 -13.76 -2.31 12.22
CA PHE A 104 -13.98 -3.76 12.15
C PHE A 104 -12.96 -4.58 12.96
N LYS A 105 -12.00 -3.93 13.62
CA LYS A 105 -10.92 -4.56 14.40
C LYS A 105 -10.10 -5.56 13.58
N PHE A 106 -9.88 -5.26 12.31
CA PHE A 106 -9.08 -6.12 11.46
C PHE A 106 -7.60 -6.06 11.85
N PRO A 107 -6.88 -7.20 11.76
CA PRO A 107 -5.44 -7.22 11.92
C PRO A 107 -4.73 -6.24 10.98
N ARG A 108 -3.64 -5.62 11.46
CA ARG A 108 -2.83 -4.66 10.69
C ARG A 108 -2.31 -5.23 9.36
N LYS A 109 -2.10 -6.55 9.28
CA LYS A 109 -1.75 -7.24 8.02
C LYS A 109 -2.81 -7.01 6.92
N ILE A 110 -4.10 -7.11 7.26
CA ILE A 110 -5.22 -6.88 6.33
C ILE A 110 -5.24 -5.43 5.88
N GLN A 111 -5.07 -4.50 6.82
CA GLN A 111 -5.01 -3.06 6.52
C GLN A 111 -3.88 -2.74 5.53
N ALA A 112 -2.68 -3.29 5.75
CA ALA A 112 -1.56 -3.09 4.82
C ALA A 112 -1.85 -3.70 3.45
N THR A 113 -2.36 -4.93 3.39
CA THR A 113 -2.73 -5.59 2.13
C THR A 113 -3.77 -4.79 1.37
N ALA A 114 -4.82 -4.30 2.04
CA ALA A 114 -5.84 -3.44 1.43
C ALA A 114 -5.27 -2.11 0.90
N LEU A 115 -4.38 -1.45 1.67
CA LEU A 115 -3.70 -0.23 1.24
C LEU A 115 -2.84 -0.46 -0.01
N ILE A 116 -2.09 -1.56 -0.06
CA ILE A 116 -1.27 -1.92 -1.22
C ILE A 116 -2.14 -2.20 -2.45
N TYR A 117 -3.23 -2.95 -2.29
CA TYR A 117 -4.17 -3.20 -3.39
C TYR A 117 -4.76 -1.90 -3.92
N PHE A 118 -5.23 -1.02 -3.03
CA PHE A 118 -5.79 0.28 -3.41
C PHE A 118 -4.76 1.14 -4.18
N LYS A 119 -3.52 1.20 -3.67
CA LYS A 119 -2.43 1.93 -4.31
C LYS A 119 -2.08 1.37 -5.68
N ARG A 120 -1.97 0.04 -5.80
CA ARG A 120 -1.68 -0.66 -7.06
C ARG A 120 -2.79 -0.45 -8.09
N PHE A 121 -4.05 -0.57 -7.67
CA PHE A 121 -5.21 -0.32 -8.53
C PHE A 121 -5.17 1.08 -9.16
N TYR A 122 -4.97 2.11 -8.35
CA TYR A 122 -4.96 3.49 -8.84
C TYR A 122 -3.66 3.90 -9.56
N LEU A 123 -2.65 3.03 -9.65
CA LEU A 123 -1.55 3.25 -10.60
C LEU A 123 -2.01 3.03 -12.04
N GLU A 124 -3.04 2.21 -12.25
CA GLU A 124 -3.54 1.89 -13.58
C GLU A 124 -4.81 2.68 -13.92
N TRP A 125 -5.65 2.92 -12.92
CA TRP A 125 -6.96 3.54 -13.09
C TRP A 125 -7.05 4.94 -12.52
N SER A 126 -7.93 5.78 -13.08
CA SER A 126 -8.30 7.07 -12.51
C SER A 126 -9.48 6.93 -11.54
N VAL A 127 -9.54 7.82 -10.54
CA VAL A 127 -10.71 7.96 -9.65
C VAL A 127 -11.98 8.40 -10.39
N MET A 128 -11.83 8.98 -11.59
CA MET A 128 -12.96 9.31 -12.46
C MET A 128 -13.56 8.06 -13.11
N GLU A 129 -12.75 7.02 -13.36
CA GLU A 129 -13.20 5.77 -13.98
C GLU A 129 -13.87 4.87 -12.94
N HIS A 130 -13.24 4.74 -11.77
CA HIS A 130 -13.74 3.91 -10.67
C HIS A 130 -13.75 4.69 -9.35
N HIS A 131 -14.93 4.79 -8.74
CA HIS A 131 -15.11 5.58 -7.53
C HIS A 131 -14.33 4.99 -6.34
N PRO A 132 -13.48 5.79 -5.65
CA PRO A 132 -12.56 5.28 -4.63
C PRO A 132 -13.24 4.67 -3.42
N LYS A 133 -14.44 5.10 -3.01
CA LYS A 133 -15.21 4.40 -1.97
C LYS A 133 -15.48 2.93 -2.31
N ASN A 134 -15.79 2.65 -3.57
CA ASN A 134 -16.17 1.32 -4.04
C ASN A 134 -14.96 0.41 -4.10
N ILE A 135 -13.87 0.92 -4.70
CA ILE A 135 -12.60 0.22 -4.79
C ILE A 135 -12.01 0.01 -3.39
N MET A 136 -12.08 0.99 -2.49
CA MET A 136 -11.66 0.87 -1.10
C MET A 136 -12.30 -0.34 -0.40
N LEU A 137 -13.63 -0.43 -0.40
CA LEU A 137 -14.35 -1.53 0.24
C LEU A 137 -14.03 -2.88 -0.42
N THR A 138 -13.87 -2.89 -1.74
CA THR A 138 -13.50 -4.08 -2.50
C THR A 138 -12.08 -4.55 -2.19
N CYS A 139 -11.11 -3.63 -2.06
CA CYS A 139 -9.75 -3.95 -1.65
C CYS A 139 -9.71 -4.51 -0.22
N ILE A 140 -10.49 -3.96 0.71
CA ILE A 140 -10.61 -4.50 2.08
C ILE A 140 -11.19 -5.91 2.05
N TYR A 141 -12.26 -6.13 1.28
CA TYR A 141 -12.88 -7.44 1.12
C TYR A 141 -11.92 -8.48 0.52
N ALA A 142 -11.20 -8.11 -0.56
CA ALA A 142 -10.20 -8.96 -1.19
C ALA A 142 -9.03 -9.27 -0.24
N ALA A 143 -8.55 -8.26 0.51
CA ALA A 143 -7.49 -8.44 1.50
C ALA A 143 -7.91 -9.39 2.62
N CYS A 144 -9.15 -9.30 3.13
CA CYS A 144 -9.68 -10.26 4.09
C CYS A 144 -9.61 -11.70 3.56
N LYS A 145 -9.99 -11.92 2.30
CA LYS A 145 -9.90 -13.24 1.67
C LYS A 145 -8.46 -13.72 1.50
N ALA A 146 -7.57 -12.86 1.00
CA ALA A 146 -6.16 -13.20 0.78
C ALA A 146 -5.42 -13.51 2.09
N GLU A 147 -5.79 -12.85 3.19
CA GLU A 147 -5.21 -13.01 4.51
C GLU A 147 -5.91 -14.05 5.39
N GLU A 148 -6.81 -14.86 4.80
CA GLU A 148 -7.58 -15.93 5.45
C GLU A 148 -8.44 -15.45 6.65
N ASN A 149 -8.95 -14.22 6.56
CA ASN A 149 -9.85 -13.63 7.54
C ASN A 149 -11.28 -13.62 6.97
N HIS A 150 -12.13 -14.52 7.47
CA HIS A 150 -13.49 -14.69 6.96
C HIS A 150 -14.40 -13.52 7.37
N VAL A 151 -14.74 -12.67 6.39
CA VAL A 151 -15.74 -11.61 6.49
C VAL A 151 -16.59 -11.64 5.23
N SER A 152 -17.90 -11.70 5.38
CA SER A 152 -18.81 -11.67 4.24
C SER A 152 -18.93 -10.26 3.67
N ALA A 153 -19.21 -10.15 2.36
CA ALA A 153 -19.49 -8.85 1.74
C ALA A 153 -20.71 -8.17 2.37
N GLU A 154 -21.70 -8.95 2.84
CA GLU A 154 -22.87 -8.43 3.55
C GLU A 154 -22.51 -7.76 4.88
N GLU A 155 -21.64 -8.37 5.69
CA GLU A 155 -21.20 -7.80 6.96
C GLU A 155 -20.43 -6.49 6.74
N LEU A 156 -19.52 -6.49 5.77
CA LEU A 156 -18.75 -5.29 5.41
C LEU A 156 -19.68 -4.18 4.87
N GLY A 157 -20.63 -4.53 3.99
CA GLY A 157 -21.61 -3.59 3.45
C GLY A 157 -22.52 -3.00 4.52
N LYS A 158 -23.05 -3.83 5.44
CA LYS A 158 -23.89 -3.39 6.56
C LYS A 158 -23.15 -2.41 7.48
N GLY A 159 -21.89 -2.68 7.82
CA GLY A 159 -21.14 -1.81 8.73
C GLY A 159 -20.78 -0.43 8.16
N ILE A 160 -20.82 -0.26 6.83
CA ILE A 160 -20.54 1.02 6.15
C ILE A 160 -21.80 1.60 5.48
N GLU A 161 -22.97 1.00 5.71
CA GLU A 161 -24.25 1.38 5.10
C GLU A 161 -24.18 1.45 3.57
N GLN A 162 -23.59 0.42 2.95
CA GLN A 162 -23.47 0.28 1.49
C GLN A 162 -24.03 -1.05 1.00
N ASP A 163 -24.50 -1.04 -0.24
CA ASP A 163 -24.94 -2.26 -0.90
C ASP A 163 -23.74 -3.19 -1.15
N HIS A 164 -23.82 -4.41 -0.63
CA HIS A 164 -22.76 -5.41 -0.74
C HIS A 164 -22.59 -5.92 -2.17
N GLN A 165 -23.63 -5.83 -3.01
CA GLN A 165 -23.53 -6.22 -4.42
C GLN A 165 -22.51 -5.37 -5.16
N MET A 166 -22.33 -4.10 -4.77
CA MET A 166 -21.29 -3.24 -5.34
C MET A 166 -19.88 -3.80 -5.08
N ILE A 167 -19.63 -4.36 -3.90
CA ILE A 167 -18.34 -4.98 -3.55
C ILE A 167 -18.09 -6.19 -4.44
N LEU A 168 -19.10 -7.05 -4.60
CA LEU A 168 -19.01 -8.26 -5.43
C LEU A 168 -18.81 -7.93 -6.91
N ASN A 169 -19.52 -6.93 -7.42
CA ASN A 169 -19.42 -6.51 -8.83
C ASN A 169 -18.04 -5.93 -9.19
N ASN A 170 -17.35 -5.30 -8.23
CA ASN A 170 -16.00 -4.75 -8.46
C ASN A 170 -14.88 -5.76 -8.15
N GLU A 171 -15.20 -6.94 -7.61
CA GLU A 171 -14.17 -7.89 -7.16
C GLU A 171 -13.25 -8.32 -8.31
N MET A 172 -13.83 -8.79 -9.41
CA MET A 172 -13.05 -9.27 -10.56
C MET A 172 -12.19 -8.14 -11.15
N LEU A 173 -12.76 -6.93 -11.26
CA LEU A 173 -12.06 -5.73 -11.71
C LEU A 173 -10.80 -5.47 -10.87
N VAL A 174 -10.93 -5.50 -9.53
CA VAL A 174 -9.79 -5.28 -8.64
C VAL A 174 -8.75 -6.38 -8.82
N LEU A 175 -9.15 -7.66 -8.86
CA LEU A 175 -8.22 -8.78 -9.01
C LEU A 175 -7.44 -8.72 -10.34
N GLN A 176 -8.12 -8.42 -11.45
CA GLN A 176 -7.49 -8.27 -12.76
C GLN A 176 -6.51 -7.08 -12.79
N SER A 177 -6.89 -5.95 -12.19
CA SER A 177 -6.05 -4.75 -12.10
C SER A 177 -4.81 -4.94 -11.22
N LEU A 178 -4.84 -5.90 -10.31
CA LEU A 178 -3.68 -6.31 -9.52
C LEU A 178 -2.81 -7.33 -10.25
N GLY A 179 -3.19 -7.75 -11.47
CA GLY A 179 -2.53 -8.83 -12.20
C GLY A 179 -2.58 -10.16 -11.44
N PHE A 180 -3.58 -10.34 -10.56
CA PHE A 180 -3.69 -11.47 -9.63
C PHE A 180 -2.47 -11.65 -8.68
N ASP A 181 -1.62 -10.62 -8.53
CA ASP A 181 -0.55 -10.60 -7.54
C ASP A 181 -1.09 -10.17 -6.17
N LEU A 182 -1.63 -11.14 -5.44
CA LEU A 182 -2.31 -10.93 -4.16
C LEU A 182 -1.39 -11.00 -2.95
N ILE A 183 -0.17 -11.50 -3.08
CA ILE A 183 0.74 -11.66 -1.94
C ILE A 183 1.37 -10.30 -1.61
N VAL A 184 1.14 -9.83 -0.37
CA VAL A 184 1.70 -8.57 0.11
C VAL A 184 2.63 -8.82 1.29
N TYR A 185 3.87 -8.37 1.15
CA TYR A 185 4.85 -8.39 2.23
C TYR A 185 4.80 -7.08 3.01
N ALA A 186 4.00 -7.04 4.09
CA ALA A 186 3.88 -5.88 4.95
C ALA A 186 5.09 -5.73 5.91
N PRO A 187 5.50 -4.49 6.25
CA PRO A 187 6.67 -4.23 7.10
C PRO A 187 6.51 -4.66 8.57
N TYR A 188 5.30 -4.95 9.06
CA TYR A 188 5.08 -5.29 10.48
C TYR A 188 5.87 -6.51 10.95
N ARG A 189 5.96 -7.56 10.13
CA ARG A 189 6.75 -8.76 10.47
C ARG A 189 8.25 -8.49 10.53
N ALA A 190 8.76 -7.64 9.64
CA ALA A 190 10.16 -7.23 9.67
C ALA A 190 10.45 -6.36 10.90
N LEU A 191 9.51 -5.49 11.28
CA LEU A 191 9.60 -4.69 12.50
C LEU A 191 9.69 -5.57 13.74
N GLU A 192 8.84 -6.59 13.87
CA GLU A 192 8.89 -7.55 14.98
C GLU A 192 10.28 -8.19 15.09
N GLY A 193 10.86 -8.63 13.97
CA GLY A 193 12.21 -9.19 13.95
C GLY A 193 13.29 -8.22 14.43
N PHE A 194 13.22 -6.94 14.02
CA PHE A 194 14.18 -5.93 14.48
C PHE A 194 14.00 -5.59 15.97
N VAL A 195 12.75 -5.55 16.46
CA VAL A 195 12.49 -5.32 17.89
C VAL A 195 13.03 -6.49 18.72
N SER A 196 12.88 -7.74 18.26
CA SER A 196 13.47 -8.90 18.95
C SER A 196 15.00 -8.91 18.92
N ASP A 197 15.66 -8.57 17.80
CA ASP A 197 17.14 -8.44 17.77
C ASP A 197 17.63 -7.30 18.68
N LEU A 198 16.86 -6.20 18.76
CA LEU A 198 17.11 -5.17 19.77
C LEU A 198 17.02 -5.75 21.18
N GLU A 199 15.91 -6.41 21.54
CA GLU A 199 15.73 -7.04 22.87
C GLU A 199 16.94 -7.93 23.25
N GLU A 200 17.36 -8.82 22.35
CA GLU A 200 18.51 -9.71 22.58
C GLU A 200 19.84 -8.94 22.74
N SER A 201 20.03 -7.85 21.99
CA SER A 201 21.23 -7.02 22.10
C SER A 201 21.28 -6.19 23.40
N PHE A 202 20.12 -5.85 23.97
CA PHE A 202 19.97 -5.04 25.18
C PHE A 202 19.95 -5.87 26.48
N ASP A 203 19.58 -7.15 26.41
CA ASP A 203 19.45 -8.04 27.58
C ASP A 203 20.77 -8.26 28.38
N ALA A 204 21.90 -7.75 27.88
CA ALA A 204 23.16 -7.70 28.62
C ALA A 204 23.25 -6.56 29.66
N LYS A 205 22.40 -5.51 29.59
CA LYS A 205 22.47 -4.34 30.49
C LYS A 205 21.09 -3.71 30.75
N VAL A 206 20.52 -4.05 31.91
CA VAL A 206 19.45 -3.32 32.63
C VAL A 206 18.04 -3.45 32.04
N GLY A 207 17.19 -4.20 32.74
CA GLY A 207 15.83 -4.52 32.34
C GLY A 207 14.87 -3.32 32.31
N GLN A 208 14.39 -2.99 31.11
CA GLN A 208 13.20 -2.14 30.93
C GLN A 208 12.30 -2.73 29.83
N PRO A 209 11.66 -3.89 30.07
CA PRO A 209 10.74 -4.52 29.12
C PRO A 209 9.55 -3.61 28.75
N GLU A 210 9.14 -2.71 29.65
CA GLU A 210 8.08 -1.72 29.38
C GLU A 210 8.49 -0.69 28.33
N MET A 211 9.77 -0.31 28.31
CA MET A 211 10.28 0.66 27.37
C MET A 211 10.34 0.09 25.96
N ILE A 212 10.79 -1.16 25.80
CA ILE A 212 10.84 -1.81 24.49
C ILE A 212 9.42 -2.02 23.94
N LYS A 213 8.47 -2.37 24.81
CA LYS A 213 7.04 -2.40 24.43
C LYS A 213 6.56 -1.03 23.94
N SER A 214 6.89 0.05 24.65
CA SER A 214 6.52 1.40 24.23
C SER A 214 7.16 1.80 22.90
N LEU A 215 8.43 1.46 22.68
CA LEU A 215 9.13 1.65 21.42
C LEU A 215 8.47 0.86 20.29
N HIS A 216 8.11 -0.40 20.53
CA HIS A 216 7.47 -1.25 19.55
C HIS A 216 6.12 -0.67 19.11
N GLU A 217 5.28 -0.22 20.05
CA GLU A 217 4.02 0.43 19.72
C GLU A 217 4.23 1.76 18.96
N SER A 218 5.24 2.55 19.35
CA SER A 218 5.63 3.77 18.62
C SER A 218 6.07 3.47 17.19
N ALA A 219 6.90 2.42 17.01
CA ALA A 219 7.36 1.99 15.69
C ALA A 219 6.21 1.45 14.82
N LYS A 220 5.24 0.72 15.39
CA LYS A 220 4.03 0.32 14.66
C LYS A 220 3.24 1.53 14.15
N ALA A 221 3.10 2.57 14.98
CA ALA A 221 2.43 3.81 14.57
C ALA A 221 3.21 4.55 13.46
N GLU A 222 4.55 4.50 13.47
CA GLU A 222 5.37 5.02 12.37
C GLU A 222 5.23 4.16 11.09
N VAL A 223 5.11 2.83 11.20
CA VAL A 223 4.77 1.98 10.06
C VAL A 223 3.42 2.39 9.45
N ASP A 224 2.41 2.61 10.28
CA ASP A 224 1.09 3.06 9.79
C ASP A 224 1.16 4.40 9.05
N LYS A 225 2.06 5.31 9.46
CA LYS A 225 2.33 6.55 8.72
C LYS A 225 3.01 6.27 7.39
N ILE A 226 4.03 5.41 7.37
CA ILE A 226 4.75 5.01 6.16
C ILE A 226 3.80 4.37 5.14
N MET A 227 2.89 3.50 5.59
CA MET A 227 1.94 2.80 4.73
C MET A 227 0.96 3.73 4.00
N ARG A 228 0.77 4.96 4.48
CA ARG A 228 -0.03 6.02 3.83
C ARG A 228 0.73 6.86 2.80
N THR A 229 2.04 6.65 2.67
CA THR A 229 2.85 7.31 1.65
C THR A 229 2.98 6.44 0.41
N ASP A 230 3.72 6.88 -0.60
CA ASP A 230 4.10 6.03 -1.74
C ASP A 230 5.24 5.05 -1.39
N ALA A 231 5.88 5.19 -0.22
CA ALA A 231 7.03 4.37 0.17
C ALA A 231 6.80 2.84 0.06
N PRO A 232 5.62 2.29 0.40
CA PRO A 232 5.37 0.85 0.28
C PRO A 232 5.41 0.30 -1.16
N LEU A 233 5.29 1.16 -2.17
CA LEU A 233 5.45 0.78 -3.58
C LEU A 233 6.91 0.86 -4.05
N LEU A 234 7.79 1.49 -3.26
CA LEU A 234 9.10 1.95 -3.70
C LEU A 234 10.25 1.27 -2.95
N PHE A 235 10.01 0.84 -1.71
CA PHE A 235 11.05 0.26 -0.86
C PHE A 235 10.60 -1.10 -0.34
N PRO A 236 11.54 -2.05 -0.15
CA PRO A 236 11.23 -3.34 0.43
C PRO A 236 10.79 -3.20 1.90
N PRO A 237 9.97 -4.14 2.41
CA PRO A 237 9.38 -4.06 3.75
C PRO A 237 10.41 -3.96 4.88
N GLY A 238 11.60 -4.56 4.71
CA GLY A 238 12.69 -4.43 5.68
C GLY A 238 13.20 -2.99 5.83
N GLN A 239 13.32 -2.25 4.73
CA GLN A 239 13.74 -0.84 4.78
C GLN A 239 12.66 0.05 5.39
N LEU A 240 11.39 -0.22 5.09
CA LEU A 240 10.25 0.49 5.68
C LEU A 240 10.18 0.26 7.20
N ALA A 241 10.32 -0.99 7.64
CA ALA A 241 10.33 -1.35 9.05
C ALA A 241 11.49 -0.69 9.81
N LEU A 242 12.68 -0.69 9.20
CA LEU A 242 13.87 -0.08 9.78
C LEU A 242 13.75 1.45 9.85
N ALA A 243 13.13 2.09 8.85
CA ALA A 243 12.83 3.53 8.89
C ALA A 243 11.84 3.87 10.01
N ALA A 244 10.78 3.08 10.17
CA ALA A 244 9.85 3.24 11.29
C ALA A 244 10.55 3.10 12.65
N LEU A 245 11.41 2.09 12.79
CA LEU A 245 12.18 1.86 14.00
C LEU A 245 13.14 3.03 14.30
N ARG A 246 13.84 3.56 13.29
CA ARG A 246 14.71 4.74 13.42
C ARG A 246 13.94 5.92 14.01
N ARG A 247 12.78 6.25 13.43
CA ARG A 247 11.93 7.35 13.88
C ARG A 247 11.42 7.13 15.31
N ALA A 248 11.02 5.91 15.65
CA ALA A 248 10.61 5.58 17.01
C ALA A 248 11.78 5.76 18.00
N CYS A 249 12.99 5.31 17.66
CA CYS A 249 14.18 5.50 18.48
C CYS A 249 14.52 6.98 18.70
N GLU A 250 14.37 7.84 17.67
CA GLU A 250 14.58 9.29 17.78
C GLU A 250 13.61 9.95 18.78
N VAL A 251 12.37 9.48 18.86
CA VAL A 251 11.36 9.98 19.82
C VAL A 251 11.72 9.59 21.24
N HIS A 252 12.07 8.33 21.47
CA HIS A 252 12.38 7.82 22.81
C HIS A 252 13.77 8.25 23.29
N LYS A 253 14.74 8.49 22.39
CA LYS A 253 16.15 8.87 22.67
C LYS A 253 16.93 7.93 23.59
N VAL A 254 16.39 6.74 23.86
CA VAL A 254 17.05 5.77 24.75
C VAL A 254 17.96 4.81 24.00
N ILE A 255 17.66 4.55 22.73
CA ILE A 255 18.41 3.63 21.88
C ILE A 255 19.24 4.43 20.90
N ASP A 256 20.56 4.21 20.96
CA ASP A 256 21.48 4.66 19.92
C ASP A 256 21.31 3.76 18.68
N PHE A 257 20.40 4.20 17.81
CA PHE A 257 20.05 3.48 16.59
C PHE A 257 21.24 3.34 15.64
N GLU A 258 22.13 4.34 15.59
CA GLU A 258 23.31 4.32 14.74
C GLU A 258 24.28 3.22 15.21
N ARG A 259 24.49 3.11 16.52
CA ARG A 259 25.26 2.01 17.10
C ARG A 259 24.63 0.65 16.84
N TYR A 260 23.31 0.54 16.91
CA TYR A 260 22.60 -0.70 16.58
C TYR A 260 22.82 -1.09 15.11
N LEU A 261 22.67 -0.16 14.17
CA LEU A 261 22.95 -0.39 12.75
C LEU A 261 24.39 -0.85 12.52
N GLN A 262 25.36 -0.18 13.13
CA GLN A 262 26.78 -0.56 13.01
C GLN A 262 27.05 -1.98 13.50
N ASN A 263 26.43 -2.39 14.62
CA ASN A 263 26.53 -3.76 15.13
C ASN A 263 25.89 -4.76 14.15
N MET A 264 24.71 -4.43 13.59
CA MET A 264 24.02 -5.27 12.62
C MET A 264 24.87 -5.48 11.35
N PHE A 265 25.44 -4.40 10.81
CA PHE A 265 26.31 -4.46 9.61
C PHE A 265 27.64 -5.17 9.85
N SER A 266 28.20 -5.03 11.05
CA SER A 266 29.43 -5.72 11.44
C SER A 266 29.26 -7.24 11.44
N ARG A 267 28.03 -7.74 11.65
CA ARG A 267 27.70 -9.17 11.56
C ARG A 267 27.58 -9.68 10.11
N GLN A 268 27.38 -8.80 9.11
CA GLN A 268 26.98 -9.22 7.75
C GLN A 268 27.89 -8.73 6.58
N HIS A 269 28.83 -7.75 6.76
CA HIS A 269 29.72 -7.11 5.73
C HIS A 269 29.02 -6.32 4.58
N PRO A 270 29.71 -5.48 3.74
CA PRO A 270 30.71 -4.42 3.97
C PRO A 270 30.09 -2.99 3.83
N ALA A 271 30.89 -1.95 4.14
CA ALA A 271 30.51 -0.52 4.30
C ALA A 271 29.74 0.17 3.15
N HIS A 272 29.76 -0.35 1.91
CA HIS A 272 29.03 0.26 0.79
C HIS A 272 27.50 0.14 0.96
N ALA A 273 27.01 -0.96 1.53
CA ALA A 273 25.59 -1.19 1.79
C ALA A 273 24.99 -0.19 2.79
N THR A 274 25.81 0.35 3.70
CA THR A 274 25.37 1.32 4.72
C THR A 274 25.01 2.68 4.13
N SER A 275 25.75 3.14 3.11
CA SER A 275 25.48 4.42 2.46
C SER A 275 24.18 4.40 1.66
N GLU A 276 23.94 3.33 0.91
CA GLU A 276 22.71 3.13 0.13
C GLU A 276 21.48 2.97 1.04
N LEU A 277 21.63 2.21 2.14
CA LEU A 277 20.56 2.08 3.13
C LEU A 277 20.21 3.43 3.74
N ASN A 278 21.21 4.23 4.14
CA ASN A 278 20.97 5.56 4.69
C ASN A 278 20.25 6.49 3.70
N LEU A 279 20.61 6.42 2.41
CA LEU A 279 19.89 7.15 1.36
C LEU A 279 18.42 6.70 1.26
N ALA A 280 18.15 5.40 1.30
CA ALA A 280 16.79 4.85 1.28
C ALA A 280 15.98 5.29 2.51
N LEU A 281 16.54 5.17 3.71
CA LEU A 281 15.87 5.61 4.95
C LEU A 281 15.57 7.12 4.91
N ASN A 282 16.51 7.95 4.45
CA ASN A 282 16.30 9.39 4.30
C ASN A 282 15.23 9.71 3.26
N ALA A 283 15.16 8.95 2.16
CA ALA A 283 14.10 9.09 1.18
C ALA A 283 12.72 8.74 1.76
N ILE A 284 12.62 7.67 2.56
CA ILE A 284 11.40 7.31 3.27
C ILE A 284 10.97 8.45 4.22
N ASP A 285 11.90 9.01 5.01
CA ASP A 285 11.59 10.13 5.90
C ASP A 285 11.10 11.37 5.17
N MET A 286 11.68 11.69 4.02
CA MET A 286 11.20 12.79 3.18
C MET A 286 9.76 12.56 2.70
N LEU A 287 9.37 11.32 2.41
CA LEU A 287 7.99 10.99 2.02
C LEU A 287 7.03 11.15 3.21
N ILE A 288 7.41 10.69 4.40
CA ILE A 288 6.60 10.83 5.61
C ILE A 288 6.41 12.31 5.96
N ASN A 289 7.48 13.12 5.90
CA ASN A 289 7.42 14.54 6.25
C ASN A 289 6.58 15.37 5.26
N LYS A 290 6.32 14.85 4.06
CA LYS A 290 5.43 15.45 3.05
C LYS A 290 3.99 14.97 3.15
N LEU A 291 3.69 14.02 4.05
CA LEU A 291 2.34 13.48 4.20
C LEU A 291 1.41 14.56 4.77
N GLU A 292 0.57 15.12 3.92
CA GLU A 292 -0.53 15.99 4.34
C GLU A 292 -1.72 15.13 4.76
N THR A 293 -2.24 15.34 5.97
CA THR A 293 -3.50 14.72 6.39
C THR A 293 -4.66 15.45 5.72
N PRO A 294 -5.43 14.82 4.81
CA PRO A 294 -6.55 15.48 4.17
C PRO A 294 -7.61 15.80 5.23
N THR A 295 -7.94 17.07 5.37
CA THR A 295 -8.99 17.50 6.31
C THR A 295 -10.37 17.11 5.80
N PRO A 296 -11.34 16.75 6.68
CA PRO A 296 -12.67 16.28 6.29
C PRO A 296 -13.56 17.35 5.61
N LYS A 297 -13.03 18.54 5.32
CA LYS A 297 -13.71 19.58 4.55
C LYS A 297 -13.23 19.52 3.09
N MET A 298 -13.59 18.45 2.38
CA MET A 298 -13.54 18.39 0.92
C MET A 298 -14.86 17.85 0.39
#